data_AF-A0A950D9G6-F1
#
_entry.id   AF-A0A950D9G6-F1
#
_cell.length_a   1.000
_cell.length_b   1.000
_cell.length_c   1.000
_cell.angle_alpha   90.00
_cell.angle_beta   90.00
_cell.angle_gamma   90.00
#
_symmetry.space_group_name_H-M   'P 1'
#
loop_
_entity.id
_entity.type
_entity.pdbx_description
1 polymer ?
#
loop_
_entity_poly.entity_id
_entity_poly.type
_entity_poly.pdbx_seq_one_letter_code
_entity_poly.pdbx_strand_id
1 'polypeptide(L)'
;MRILRVRRGFQADHSSSSYLFYAVDHPVSAEGRAVAHRYSSRAEVHDRTVRYHKWGESSLDSHAYEALLGAHYDVMVSESYDWWTLMLALPKTPQMQALLAPFTEARGYDDQGVEIEDYGKRLVVVIYCAFEGNGVGFAGDDNENALETLVDLLVKIRAELKGGDTSFLEAVVSFYGGDESDEDDDERPTIPPTAALETLSKDELQQECKARGVAFRKSWTKAQLCDALVATAPTPSGARLKGRKSRLSQAAQKIVSQLDRA
;
A
#
# COMPACT_ATOMS: atom_id res chain seq x y z
N MET A 1 16.60 -32.40 -46.96
CA MET A 1 15.90 -31.47 -46.05
C MET A 1 16.93 -30.52 -45.46
N ARG A 2 16.72 -29.20 -45.47
CA ARG A 2 17.70 -28.20 -45.02
C ARG A 2 17.05 -27.30 -43.96
N ILE A 3 17.55 -27.34 -42.73
CA ILE A 3 17.10 -26.45 -41.65
C ILE A 3 17.64 -25.05 -41.95
N LEU A 4 16.74 -24.07 -42.11
CA LEU A 4 17.11 -22.70 -42.49
C LEU A 4 17.54 -21.84 -41.31
N ARG A 5 17.01 -22.13 -40.09
CA ARG A 5 17.39 -21.44 -38.86
C ARG A 5 16.91 -22.23 -37.64
N VAL A 6 17.77 -22.32 -36.62
CA VAL A 6 17.39 -22.76 -35.27
C VAL A 6 17.30 -21.53 -34.39
N ARG A 7 16.16 -21.28 -33.75
CA ARG A 7 16.03 -20.29 -32.68
C ARG A 7 16.10 -21.03 -31.35
N ARG A 8 17.08 -20.69 -30.51
CA ARG A 8 17.14 -21.12 -29.12
C ARG A 8 16.35 -20.10 -28.31
N GLY A 9 15.12 -20.42 -27.98
CA GLY A 9 14.24 -19.63 -27.14
C GLY A 9 13.16 -20.53 -26.57
N PHE A 10 12.72 -20.24 -25.35
CA PHE A 10 11.59 -20.92 -24.72
C PHE A 10 10.32 -20.18 -25.13
N GLN A 11 9.29 -20.93 -25.56
CA GLN A 11 7.92 -20.45 -25.51
C GLN A 11 7.46 -20.70 -24.07
N ALA A 12 7.47 -19.66 -23.25
CA ALA A 12 6.87 -19.71 -21.93
C ALA A 12 5.37 -19.53 -22.11
N ASP A 13 4.64 -20.55 -21.68
CA ASP A 13 3.21 -20.53 -21.44
C ASP A 13 2.94 -19.58 -20.25
N HIS A 14 2.22 -18.51 -20.56
CA HIS A 14 1.31 -17.75 -19.68
C HIS A 14 1.80 -16.96 -18.45
N SER A 15 3.09 -16.88 -18.12
CA SER A 15 3.59 -15.84 -17.18
C SER A 15 4.21 -14.67 -17.93
N SER A 16 3.67 -13.47 -17.78
CA SER A 16 4.35 -12.25 -18.21
C SER A 16 4.17 -11.15 -17.17
N SER A 17 5.19 -10.31 -17.04
CA SER A 17 5.11 -9.12 -16.22
C SER A 17 5.40 -7.89 -17.07
N SER A 18 4.56 -6.88 -16.89
CA SER A 18 4.64 -5.61 -17.62
C SER A 18 4.98 -4.50 -16.65
N TYR A 19 5.86 -3.60 -17.06
CA TYR A 19 6.31 -2.47 -16.25
C TYR A 19 6.27 -1.20 -17.09
N LEU A 20 5.69 -0.13 -16.54
CA LEU A 20 5.68 1.19 -17.14
C LEU A 20 6.19 2.21 -16.12
N PHE A 21 7.34 2.81 -16.41
CA PHE A 21 7.87 3.95 -15.65
C PHE A 21 7.56 5.24 -16.40
N TYR A 22 7.24 6.30 -15.67
CA TYR A 22 6.93 7.61 -16.25
C TYR A 22 7.56 8.75 -15.44
N ALA A 23 8.22 9.67 -16.15
CA ALA A 23 8.77 10.91 -15.61
C ALA A 23 7.73 12.02 -15.72
N VAL A 24 7.36 12.65 -14.59
CA VAL A 24 6.23 13.58 -14.44
C VAL A 24 6.65 15.04 -14.55
N ASP A 25 7.79 15.38 -13.98
CA ASP A 25 8.19 16.79 -13.91
C ASP A 25 9.12 17.18 -15.08
N HIS A 26 9.71 16.20 -15.78
CA HIS A 26 10.71 16.44 -16.83
C HIS A 26 10.75 15.30 -17.87
N PRO A 27 11.27 15.56 -19.09
CA PRO A 27 11.72 14.50 -19.98
C PRO A 27 12.85 13.67 -19.33
N VAL A 28 13.00 12.42 -19.75
CA VAL A 28 14.08 11.53 -19.32
C VAL A 28 15.40 11.98 -19.96
N SER A 29 16.42 12.17 -19.14
CA SER A 29 17.76 12.54 -19.61
C SER A 29 18.41 11.40 -20.41
N ALA A 30 19.45 11.72 -21.19
CA ALA A 30 20.23 10.69 -21.89
C ALA A 30 20.82 9.64 -20.93
N GLU A 31 21.21 10.06 -19.73
CA GLU A 31 21.67 9.17 -18.65
C GLU A 31 20.54 8.23 -18.19
N GLY A 32 19.34 8.76 -17.92
CA GLY A 32 18.21 7.94 -17.51
C GLY A 32 17.82 6.89 -18.57
N ARG A 33 17.86 7.27 -19.85
CA ARG A 33 17.66 6.33 -20.96
C ARG A 33 18.73 5.25 -21.01
N ALA A 34 19.99 5.62 -20.76
CA ALA A 34 21.09 4.66 -20.71
C ALA A 34 20.94 3.68 -19.52
N VAL A 35 20.53 4.17 -18.34
CA VAL A 35 20.21 3.33 -17.17
C VAL A 35 19.08 2.36 -17.51
N ALA A 36 18.02 2.84 -18.15
CA ALA A 36 16.89 2.01 -18.56
C ALA A 36 17.32 0.83 -19.46
N HIS A 37 18.18 1.07 -20.44
CA HIS A 37 18.69 0.01 -21.32
C HIS A 37 19.61 -1.01 -20.63
N ARG A 38 20.18 -0.71 -19.44
CA ARG A 38 20.99 -1.69 -18.69
C ARG A 38 20.17 -2.88 -18.21
N TYR A 39 18.89 -2.68 -17.91
CA TYR A 39 18.01 -3.72 -17.34
C TYR A 39 17.24 -4.54 -18.39
N SER A 40 17.26 -4.09 -19.65
CA SER A 40 16.79 -4.88 -20.79
C SER A 40 17.21 -4.24 -22.11
N SER A 41 17.78 -5.05 -23.01
CA SER A 41 18.00 -4.64 -24.40
C SER A 41 16.70 -4.48 -25.20
N ARG A 42 15.57 -4.97 -24.67
CA ARG A 42 14.23 -4.83 -25.23
C ARG A 42 13.40 -3.73 -24.57
N ALA A 43 14.02 -2.90 -23.73
CA ALA A 43 13.32 -1.77 -23.12
C ALA A 43 12.84 -0.80 -24.21
N GLU A 44 11.56 -0.44 -24.17
CA GLU A 44 10.98 0.57 -25.05
C GLU A 44 11.07 1.92 -24.35
N VAL A 45 12.08 2.70 -24.73
CA VAL A 45 12.40 3.98 -24.07
C VAL A 45 11.96 5.14 -24.95
N HIS A 46 11.15 6.04 -24.37
CA HIS A 46 10.70 7.27 -25.02
C HIS A 46 11.12 8.49 -24.22
N ASP A 47 10.63 9.68 -24.61
CA ASP A 47 11.00 10.95 -23.99
C ASP A 47 10.61 11.04 -22.51
N ARG A 48 9.57 10.32 -22.08
CA ARG A 48 9.07 10.36 -20.69
C ARG A 48 8.87 8.99 -20.07
N THR A 49 8.96 7.93 -20.84
CA THR A 49 8.61 6.59 -20.40
C THR A 49 9.71 5.59 -20.67
N VAL A 50 9.71 4.53 -19.86
CA VAL A 50 10.27 3.25 -20.29
C VAL A 50 9.27 2.15 -20.01
N ARG A 51 9.08 1.27 -20.99
CA ARG A 51 8.29 0.05 -20.86
C ARG A 51 9.21 -1.17 -20.87
N TYR A 52 8.96 -2.09 -19.95
CA TYR A 52 9.55 -3.42 -19.97
C TYR A 52 8.42 -4.45 -20.06
N HIS A 53 8.60 -5.43 -20.92
CA HIS A 53 7.75 -6.61 -20.95
C HIS A 53 8.64 -7.85 -20.81
N LYS A 54 8.38 -8.63 -19.78
CA LYS A 54 9.17 -9.82 -19.40
C LYS A 54 8.29 -11.07 -19.53
N TRP A 55 8.87 -12.14 -20.05
CA TRP A 55 8.17 -13.40 -20.34
C TRP A 55 8.71 -14.51 -19.43
N GLY A 56 7.83 -15.43 -19.01
CA GLY A 56 8.14 -16.53 -18.09
C GLY A 56 8.44 -16.05 -16.66
N GLU A 57 9.26 -16.81 -15.93
CA GLU A 57 9.71 -16.47 -14.57
C GLU A 57 10.72 -15.31 -14.51
N SER A 58 10.88 -14.53 -15.59
CA SER A 58 11.80 -13.39 -15.59
C SER A 58 11.10 -12.16 -15.02
N SER A 59 11.59 -11.65 -13.89
CA SER A 59 11.19 -10.36 -13.34
C SER A 59 12.16 -9.25 -13.78
N LEU A 60 11.72 -8.01 -13.65
CA LEU A 60 12.66 -6.89 -13.66
C LEU A 60 13.55 -6.99 -12.41
N ASP A 61 14.85 -6.74 -12.57
CA ASP A 61 15.80 -6.72 -11.47
C ASP A 61 15.35 -5.75 -10.38
N SER A 62 15.39 -6.15 -9.10
CA SER A 62 14.91 -5.31 -8.00
C SER A 62 15.70 -4.00 -7.87
N HIS A 63 16.98 -3.97 -8.24
CA HIS A 63 17.77 -2.75 -8.27
C HIS A 63 17.35 -1.79 -9.40
N ALA A 64 16.55 -2.25 -10.37
CA ALA A 64 16.01 -1.38 -11.41
C ALA A 64 15.06 -0.33 -10.82
N TYR A 65 14.26 -0.68 -9.81
CA TYR A 65 13.33 0.27 -9.18
C TYR A 65 14.09 1.42 -8.54
N GLU A 66 15.08 1.13 -7.70
CA GLU A 66 15.93 2.14 -7.07
C GLU A 66 16.65 3.01 -8.10
N ALA A 67 17.29 2.38 -9.11
CA ALA A 67 18.03 3.10 -10.13
C ALA A 67 17.15 4.02 -11.00
N LEU A 68 15.94 3.59 -11.33
CA LEU A 68 15.03 4.33 -12.20
C LEU A 68 14.22 5.37 -11.42
N LEU A 69 13.58 5.00 -10.31
CA LEU A 69 12.74 5.91 -9.51
C LEU A 69 13.54 6.85 -8.62
N GLY A 70 14.73 6.44 -8.17
CA GLY A 70 15.61 7.25 -7.34
C GLY A 70 16.14 8.49 -8.05
N ALA A 71 16.20 8.49 -9.39
CA ALA A 71 16.84 9.55 -10.15
C ALA A 71 16.14 10.01 -11.45
N HIS A 72 15.38 9.14 -12.13
CA HIS A 72 15.03 9.38 -13.55
C HIS A 72 13.53 9.37 -13.85
N TYR A 73 12.74 8.63 -13.07
CA TYR A 73 11.30 8.46 -13.23
C TYR A 73 10.59 8.77 -11.91
N ASP A 74 9.31 9.15 -11.99
CA ASP A 74 8.57 9.64 -10.83
C ASP A 74 7.42 8.72 -10.43
N VAL A 75 6.92 7.89 -11.35
CA VAL A 75 5.89 6.89 -11.08
C VAL A 75 6.21 5.60 -11.82
N MET A 76 5.75 4.47 -11.28
CA MET A 76 5.82 3.17 -11.93
C MET A 76 4.53 2.40 -11.68
N VAL A 77 4.07 1.69 -12.71
CA VAL A 77 3.01 0.68 -12.60
C VAL A 77 3.58 -0.62 -13.12
N SER A 78 3.43 -1.70 -12.37
CA SER A 78 3.68 -3.04 -12.85
C SER A 78 2.51 -3.95 -12.63
N GLU A 79 2.36 -4.89 -13.56
CA GLU A 79 1.39 -5.96 -13.53
C GLU A 79 2.13 -7.29 -13.65
N SER A 80 1.70 -8.25 -12.83
CA SER A 80 2.11 -9.64 -12.89
C SER A 80 0.92 -10.50 -12.50
N TYR A 81 0.16 -10.97 -13.49
CA TYR A 81 -1.16 -11.57 -13.27
C TYR A 81 -2.12 -10.59 -12.58
N ASP A 82 -2.84 -11.06 -11.56
CA ASP A 82 -3.79 -10.25 -10.80
C ASP A 82 -3.08 -9.33 -9.79
N TRP A 83 -1.75 -9.43 -9.68
CA TRP A 83 -0.93 -8.62 -8.78
C TRP A 83 -0.38 -7.38 -9.46
N TRP A 84 -0.55 -6.26 -8.79
CA TRP A 84 -0.12 -4.95 -9.25
C TRP A 84 0.76 -4.29 -8.22
N THR A 85 1.75 -3.55 -8.72
CA THR A 85 2.60 -2.69 -7.88
C THR A 85 2.57 -1.29 -8.45
N LEU A 86 2.14 -0.34 -7.62
CA LEU A 86 2.09 1.07 -7.96
C LEU A 86 3.16 1.79 -7.13
N MET A 87 4.06 2.52 -7.76
CA MET A 87 5.10 3.27 -7.07
C MET A 87 5.06 4.76 -7.40
N LEU A 88 5.29 5.59 -6.39
CA LEU A 88 5.30 7.05 -6.47
C LEU A 88 6.56 7.60 -5.82
N ALA A 89 7.46 8.19 -6.60
CA ALA A 89 8.67 8.82 -6.09
C ALA A 89 8.42 10.29 -5.71
N LEU A 90 8.73 10.62 -4.46
CA LEU A 90 8.56 11.93 -3.83
C LEU A 90 9.92 12.44 -3.33
N PRO A 91 10.17 13.76 -3.35
CA PRO A 91 11.42 14.31 -2.82
C PRO A 91 11.54 14.03 -1.33
N LYS A 92 12.70 13.53 -0.89
CA LYS A 92 12.97 13.29 0.52
C LYS A 92 13.28 14.60 1.24
N THR A 93 12.22 15.20 1.77
CA THR A 93 12.30 16.38 2.65
C THR A 93 11.83 15.99 4.06
N PRO A 94 12.23 16.72 5.12
CA PRO A 94 11.74 16.44 6.47
C PRO A 94 10.21 16.47 6.58
N GLN A 95 9.57 17.35 5.80
CA GLN A 95 8.11 17.46 5.73
C GLN A 95 7.49 16.20 5.12
N MET A 96 8.05 15.72 4.00
CA MET A 96 7.58 14.49 3.36
C MET A 96 7.84 13.25 4.22
N GLN A 97 8.97 13.18 4.91
CA GLN A 97 9.27 12.12 5.88
C GLN A 97 8.23 12.08 7.00
N ALA A 98 7.90 13.23 7.58
CA ALA A 98 6.87 13.32 8.62
C ALA A 98 5.48 12.96 8.09
N LEU A 99 5.16 13.38 6.86
CA LEU A 99 3.89 13.08 6.21
C LEU A 99 3.69 11.57 5.96
N LEU A 100 4.76 10.89 5.55
CA LEU A 100 4.72 9.48 5.15
C LEU A 100 5.04 8.50 6.29
N ALA A 101 5.59 8.98 7.42
CA ALA A 101 5.93 8.14 8.57
C ALA A 101 4.82 7.16 9.02
N PRO A 102 3.52 7.52 9.02
CA PRO A 102 2.45 6.60 9.38
C PRO A 102 2.29 5.39 8.45
N PHE A 103 2.86 5.44 7.25
CA PHE A 103 2.66 4.44 6.19
C PHE A 103 3.89 3.56 5.93
N THR A 104 4.93 3.65 6.78
CA THR A 104 6.24 3.02 6.52
C THR A 104 6.12 1.51 6.27
N GLU A 105 5.28 0.81 7.02
CA GLU A 105 4.98 -0.62 6.85
C GLU A 105 3.47 -0.86 7.06
N ALA A 106 2.62 -0.14 6.34
CA ALA A 106 1.17 -0.25 6.44
C ALA A 106 0.62 -1.31 5.46
N ARG A 107 1.11 -2.55 5.61
CA ARG A 107 0.66 -3.73 4.87
C ARG A 107 -0.45 -4.45 5.66
N GLY A 108 -1.41 -5.00 4.92
CA GLY A 108 -2.50 -5.85 5.39
C GLY A 108 -2.33 -7.29 4.89
N TYR A 109 -3.45 -7.97 4.63
CA TYR A 109 -3.46 -9.37 4.19
C TYR A 109 -2.72 -9.58 2.84
N ASP A 110 -2.09 -10.75 2.67
CA ASP A 110 -1.31 -11.13 1.49
C ASP A 110 -0.27 -10.09 1.02
N ASP A 111 0.39 -9.40 1.97
CA ASP A 111 1.39 -8.35 1.70
C ASP A 111 0.85 -7.14 0.90
N GLN A 112 -0.47 -7.00 0.76
CA GLN A 112 -1.11 -5.87 0.09
C GLN A 112 -1.15 -4.64 1.02
N GLY A 113 -1.18 -3.43 0.48
CA GLY A 113 -1.19 -2.20 1.27
C GLY A 113 -0.10 -1.23 0.85
N VAL A 114 0.41 -0.45 1.80
CA VAL A 114 1.35 0.65 1.56
C VAL A 114 2.67 0.41 2.29
N GLU A 115 3.78 0.67 1.61
CA GLU A 115 5.12 0.71 2.17
C GLU A 115 5.86 1.96 1.69
N ILE A 116 6.82 2.44 2.49
CA ILE A 116 7.70 3.55 2.11
C ILE A 116 9.14 3.06 1.98
N GLU A 117 9.67 3.09 0.77
CA GLU A 117 11.08 2.80 0.49
C GLU A 117 11.93 4.08 0.39
N ASP A 118 13.19 4.01 0.82
CA ASP A 118 14.14 5.13 0.80
C ASP A 118 15.20 4.94 -0.28
N TYR A 119 15.02 5.63 -1.42
CA TYR A 119 15.98 5.63 -2.54
C TYR A 119 16.94 6.81 -2.46
N GLY A 120 17.39 7.13 -1.25
CA GLY A 120 18.39 8.16 -0.97
C GLY A 120 17.82 9.58 -1.06
N LYS A 121 17.72 10.13 -2.27
CA LYS A 121 17.20 11.51 -2.49
C LYS A 121 15.67 11.56 -2.55
N ARG A 122 15.03 10.41 -2.69
CA ARG A 122 13.59 10.28 -2.88
C ARG A 122 13.05 9.23 -1.92
N LEU A 123 11.86 9.46 -1.41
CA LEU A 123 11.03 8.44 -0.78
C LEU A 123 10.10 7.90 -1.85
N VAL A 124 9.94 6.58 -1.90
CA VAL A 124 9.02 5.93 -2.83
C VAL A 124 7.88 5.33 -2.02
N VAL A 125 6.67 5.78 -2.29
CA VAL A 125 5.46 5.12 -1.80
C VAL A 125 5.22 3.93 -2.71
N VAL A 126 5.19 2.73 -2.14
CA VAL A 126 4.90 1.48 -2.82
C VAL A 126 3.53 1.02 -2.39
N ILE A 127 2.69 0.67 -3.36
CA ILE A 127 1.35 0.14 -3.12
C ILE A 127 1.28 -1.23 -3.77
N TYR A 128 1.11 -2.24 -2.95
CA TYR A 128 0.86 -3.62 -3.37
C TYR A 128 -0.65 -3.83 -3.38
N CYS A 129 -1.20 -4.22 -4.51
CA CYS A 129 -2.63 -4.43 -4.65
C CYS A 129 -2.93 -5.54 -5.65
N ALA A 130 -4.13 -6.12 -5.52
CA ALA A 130 -4.69 -6.99 -6.54
C ALA A 130 -5.96 -6.35 -7.14
N PHE A 131 -6.21 -6.62 -8.41
CA PHE A 131 -7.47 -6.32 -9.07
C PHE A 131 -8.05 -7.65 -9.57
N GLU A 132 -9.25 -8.05 -9.12
CA GLU A 132 -9.87 -9.31 -9.58
C GLU A 132 -10.39 -9.24 -11.02
N GLY A 133 -10.33 -10.38 -11.72
CA GLY A 133 -11.03 -10.65 -12.99
C GLY A 133 -10.25 -10.32 -14.26
N ASN A 134 -10.92 -10.39 -15.42
CA ASN A 134 -10.38 -9.98 -16.73
C ASN A 134 -10.11 -8.47 -16.75
N GLY A 135 -8.98 -8.07 -16.17
CA GLY A 135 -8.40 -6.75 -16.31
C GLY A 135 -9.12 -5.70 -15.47
N VAL A 136 -8.30 -4.88 -14.85
CA VAL A 136 -8.70 -3.59 -14.32
C VAL A 136 -9.63 -2.88 -15.33
N GLY A 137 -10.86 -2.54 -14.92
CA GLY A 137 -11.86 -1.91 -15.78
C GLY A 137 -11.48 -0.50 -16.29
N PHE A 138 -10.21 -0.13 -16.15
CA PHE A 138 -9.56 1.00 -16.80
C PHE A 138 -9.46 0.84 -18.31
N ALA A 139 -9.37 -0.39 -18.80
CA ALA A 139 -9.23 -0.73 -20.19
C ALA A 139 -10.44 -1.56 -20.65
N GLY A 140 -11.17 -1.10 -21.67
CA GLY A 140 -11.89 -2.08 -22.50
C GLY A 140 -10.85 -2.94 -23.22
N ASP A 141 -11.03 -4.25 -23.25
CA ASP A 141 -10.32 -5.34 -23.97
C ASP A 141 -8.77 -5.34 -24.14
N ASP A 142 -8.04 -4.23 -23.93
CA ASP A 142 -6.60 -4.07 -24.16
C ASP A 142 -5.87 -3.61 -22.88
N ASN A 143 -5.19 -4.55 -22.21
CA ASN A 143 -4.45 -4.35 -20.95
C ASN A 143 -3.38 -3.24 -21.02
N GLU A 144 -2.85 -2.90 -22.21
CA GLU A 144 -1.89 -1.79 -22.36
C GLU A 144 -2.48 -0.42 -21.95
N ASN A 145 -3.79 -0.22 -22.12
CA ASN A 145 -4.46 1.00 -21.68
C ASN A 145 -4.55 1.08 -20.14
N ALA A 146 -4.48 -0.04 -19.42
CA ALA A 146 -4.60 -0.06 -17.97
C ALA A 146 -3.36 0.52 -17.30
N LEU A 147 -2.15 0.15 -17.76
CA LEU A 147 -0.87 0.70 -17.29
C LEU A 147 -0.84 2.22 -17.45
N GLU A 148 -1.18 2.72 -18.64
CA GLU A 148 -1.19 4.17 -18.93
C GLU A 148 -2.25 4.91 -18.11
N THR A 149 -3.46 4.34 -17.99
CA THR A 149 -4.52 4.91 -17.16
C THR A 149 -4.10 4.99 -15.68
N LEU A 150 -3.47 3.95 -15.16
CA LEU A 150 -2.96 3.93 -13.79
C LEU A 150 -1.84 4.96 -13.60
N VAL A 151 -0.92 5.09 -14.55
CA VAL A 151 0.10 6.16 -14.54
C VAL A 151 -0.57 7.53 -14.44
N ASP A 152 -1.59 7.81 -15.27
CA ASP A 152 -2.30 9.10 -15.24
C ASP A 152 -3.01 9.38 -13.90
N LEU A 153 -3.52 8.35 -13.24
CA LEU A 153 -4.11 8.47 -11.91
C LEU A 153 -3.04 8.70 -10.84
N LEU A 154 -1.93 7.96 -10.91
CA LEU A 154 -0.78 8.09 -10.02
C LEU A 154 -0.10 9.47 -10.14
N VAL A 155 -0.06 10.07 -11.33
CA VAL A 155 0.42 11.45 -11.53
C VAL A 155 -0.38 12.43 -10.67
N LYS A 156 -1.72 12.27 -10.62
CA LYS A 156 -2.62 13.13 -9.84
C LYS A 156 -2.44 12.89 -8.35
N ILE A 157 -2.39 11.62 -7.94
CA ILE A 157 -2.14 11.23 -6.54
C ILE A 157 -0.78 11.73 -6.06
N ARG A 158 0.27 11.66 -6.88
CA ARG A 158 1.58 12.23 -6.56
C ARG A 158 1.50 13.73 -6.30
N ALA A 159 0.72 14.46 -7.10
CA ALA A 159 0.53 15.90 -6.90
C ALA A 159 -0.22 16.18 -5.59
N GLU A 160 -1.22 15.37 -5.25
CA GLU A 160 -1.96 15.42 -3.98
C GLU A 160 -1.03 15.17 -2.77
N LEU A 161 -0.19 14.13 -2.83
CA LEU A 161 0.80 13.84 -1.80
C LEU A 161 1.84 14.96 -1.65
N LYS A 162 2.33 15.54 -2.76
CA LYS A 162 3.18 16.74 -2.72
C LYS A 162 2.47 17.95 -2.08
N GLY A 163 1.15 18.01 -2.18
CA GLY A 163 0.29 18.99 -1.51
C GLY A 163 -0.04 18.67 -0.05
N GLY A 164 0.41 17.52 0.48
CA GLY A 164 0.13 17.08 1.85
C GLY A 164 -1.18 16.32 2.02
N ASP A 165 -1.85 15.92 0.94
CA ASP A 165 -3.08 15.13 1.00
C ASP A 165 -2.77 13.63 0.97
N THR A 166 -2.94 12.96 2.11
CA THR A 166 -2.71 11.52 2.32
C THR A 166 -3.98 10.68 2.18
N SER A 167 -5.11 11.28 1.81
CA SER A 167 -6.43 10.63 1.78
C SER A 167 -6.45 9.32 1.00
N PHE A 168 -5.68 9.25 -0.10
CA PHE A 168 -5.58 8.04 -0.91
C PHE A 168 -4.86 6.90 -0.18
N LEU A 169 -3.73 7.20 0.49
CA LEU A 169 -2.99 6.19 1.26
C LEU A 169 -3.81 5.69 2.45
N GLU A 170 -4.51 6.59 3.13
CA GLU A 170 -5.44 6.25 4.20
C GLU A 170 -6.55 5.30 3.72
N ALA A 171 -7.08 5.54 2.51
CA ALA A 171 -8.09 4.65 1.92
C ALA A 171 -7.52 3.28 1.55
N VAL A 172 -6.32 3.21 0.97
CA VAL A 172 -5.65 1.92 0.66
C VAL A 172 -5.36 1.13 1.94
N VAL A 173 -4.83 1.78 2.97
CA VAL A 173 -4.58 1.13 4.27
C VAL A 173 -5.89 0.70 4.93
N SER A 174 -6.94 1.52 4.87
CA SER A 174 -8.25 1.14 5.40
C SER A 174 -8.90 -0.01 4.62
N PHE A 175 -8.60 -0.14 3.33
CA PHE A 175 -9.11 -1.21 2.48
C PHE A 175 -8.42 -2.54 2.81
N TYR A 176 -7.08 -2.56 2.82
CA TYR A 176 -6.30 -3.78 3.02
C TYR A 176 -6.04 -4.14 4.48
N GLY A 177 -6.01 -3.16 5.36
CA GLY A 177 -5.90 -3.35 6.80
C GLY A 177 -7.25 -3.60 7.47
N GLY A 178 -8.22 -4.17 6.75
CA GLY A 178 -9.57 -4.45 7.25
C GLY A 178 -9.54 -5.09 8.64
N ASP A 179 -10.50 -4.67 9.48
CA ASP A 179 -10.66 -5.09 10.88
C ASP A 179 -10.22 -6.55 11.07
N GLU A 180 -9.27 -6.80 11.98
CA GLU A 180 -9.09 -8.09 12.64
C GLU A 180 -10.40 -8.45 13.39
N SER A 181 -11.50 -8.65 12.68
CA SER A 181 -12.58 -9.49 13.17
C SER A 181 -12.22 -10.89 12.74
N ASP A 182 -11.36 -11.50 13.55
CA ASP A 182 -10.99 -12.91 13.52
C ASP A 182 -12.24 -13.78 13.24
N GLU A 183 -12.36 -14.27 12.01
CA GLU A 183 -12.98 -15.57 11.79
C GLU A 183 -11.88 -16.61 12.05
N ASP A 184 -12.12 -17.40 13.11
CA ASP A 184 -11.36 -18.56 13.58
C ASP A 184 -10.12 -18.31 14.47
N ASP A 185 -10.38 -17.98 15.75
CA ASP A 185 -9.96 -18.90 16.83
C ASP A 185 -10.84 -18.77 18.07
N ASP A 186 -11.41 -19.91 18.44
CA ASP A 186 -12.38 -20.13 19.51
C ASP A 186 -11.69 -20.15 20.89
N GLU A 187 -10.91 -19.12 21.23
CA GLU A 187 -10.29 -18.95 22.56
C GLU A 187 -10.16 -17.46 22.95
N ARG A 188 -11.30 -16.75 23.04
CA ARG A 188 -11.34 -15.46 23.75
C ARG A 188 -11.01 -15.66 25.23
N PRO A 189 -10.09 -14.88 25.84
CA PRO A 189 -10.14 -14.64 27.28
C PRO A 189 -11.49 -13.99 27.56
N THR A 190 -12.38 -14.76 28.18
CA THR A 190 -13.72 -14.32 28.53
C THR A 190 -13.63 -13.06 29.39
N ILE A 191 -14.13 -11.93 28.87
CA ILE A 191 -14.40 -10.74 29.66
C ILE A 191 -15.31 -11.20 30.80
N PRO A 192 -14.92 -11.02 32.08
CA PRO A 192 -15.83 -11.34 33.17
C PRO A 192 -17.05 -10.41 33.00
N PRO A 193 -18.28 -10.95 32.91
CA PRO A 193 -19.48 -10.10 32.90
C PRO A 193 -19.43 -9.18 34.13
N THR A 194 -20.04 -8.01 34.06
CA THR A 194 -19.97 -6.97 35.11
C THR A 194 -20.23 -7.50 36.54
N ALA A 195 -21.02 -8.58 36.66
CA ALA A 195 -21.25 -9.33 37.90
C ALA A 195 -19.98 -9.96 38.53
N ALA A 196 -18.95 -10.26 37.75
CA ALA A 196 -17.68 -10.84 38.20
C ALA A 196 -16.64 -9.80 38.63
N LEU A 197 -16.78 -8.52 38.25
CA LEU A 197 -15.94 -7.44 38.82
C LEU A 197 -16.40 -7.08 40.23
N GLU A 198 -17.70 -7.23 40.52
CA GLU A 198 -18.26 -6.99 41.85
C GLU A 198 -17.83 -8.04 42.89
N THR A 199 -17.34 -9.21 42.47
CA THR A 199 -16.82 -10.25 43.38
C THR A 199 -15.34 -10.08 43.70
N LEU A 200 -14.57 -9.35 42.88
CA LEU A 200 -13.14 -9.11 43.08
C LEU A 200 -12.85 -8.20 44.28
N SER A 201 -11.77 -8.47 44.99
CA SER A 201 -11.26 -7.59 46.05
C SER A 201 -10.73 -6.27 45.47
N LYS A 202 -10.54 -5.27 46.34
CA LYS A 202 -10.01 -3.96 45.93
C LYS A 202 -8.61 -4.09 45.31
N ASP A 203 -7.78 -5.00 45.80
CA ASP A 203 -6.41 -5.17 45.32
C ASP A 203 -6.36 -5.86 43.95
N GLU A 204 -7.24 -6.82 43.71
CA GLU A 204 -7.41 -7.47 42.40
C GLU A 204 -7.89 -6.47 41.34
N LEU A 205 -8.85 -5.60 41.68
CA LEU A 205 -9.29 -4.53 40.78
C LEU A 205 -8.18 -3.52 40.46
N GLN A 206 -7.28 -3.24 41.40
CA GLN A 206 -6.12 -2.39 41.14
C GLN A 206 -5.10 -3.06 40.22
N GLN A 207 -4.90 -4.37 40.33
CA GLN A 207 -4.06 -5.12 39.40
C GLN A 207 -4.66 -5.13 37.99
N GLU A 208 -5.98 -5.33 37.89
CA GLU A 208 -6.69 -5.28 36.61
C GLU A 208 -6.60 -3.89 35.96
N CYS A 209 -6.73 -2.81 36.73
CA CYS A 209 -6.51 -1.45 36.23
C CYS A 209 -5.09 -1.26 35.69
N LYS A 210 -4.06 -1.81 36.37
CA LYS A 210 -2.67 -1.75 35.86
C LYS A 210 -2.50 -2.55 34.58
N ALA A 211 -3.06 -3.75 34.52
CA ALA A 211 -2.99 -4.61 33.34
C ALA A 211 -3.63 -3.95 32.11
N ARG A 212 -4.73 -3.21 32.31
CA ARG A 212 -5.45 -2.47 31.26
C ARG A 212 -4.94 -1.03 31.03
N GLY A 213 -3.85 -0.61 31.68
CA GLY A 213 -3.31 0.74 31.54
C GLY A 213 -4.20 1.86 32.09
N VAL A 214 -5.18 1.54 32.94
CA VAL A 214 -6.13 2.49 33.54
C VAL A 214 -5.47 3.18 34.72
N ALA A 215 -5.31 4.50 34.63
CA ALA A 215 -4.79 5.30 35.74
C ALA A 215 -5.82 5.38 36.88
N PHE A 216 -5.42 5.00 38.10
CA PHE A 216 -6.25 5.11 39.30
C PHE A 216 -5.47 5.68 40.49
N ARG A 217 -6.18 6.20 41.49
CA ARG A 217 -5.59 6.65 42.76
C ARG A 217 -5.75 5.57 43.83
N LYS A 218 -4.76 5.40 44.70
CA LYS A 218 -4.82 4.43 45.83
C LYS A 218 -6.03 4.64 46.74
N SER A 219 -6.55 5.88 46.80
CA SER A 219 -7.73 6.25 47.59
C SER A 219 -9.07 5.87 46.95
N TRP A 220 -9.09 5.35 45.72
CA TRP A 220 -10.35 4.96 45.07
C TRP A 220 -11.04 3.82 45.81
N THR A 221 -12.37 3.86 45.84
CA THR A 221 -13.20 2.79 46.40
C THR A 221 -13.35 1.64 45.40
N LYS A 222 -13.81 0.49 45.87
CA LYS A 222 -14.08 -0.68 45.01
C LYS A 222 -15.03 -0.33 43.85
N ALA A 223 -16.11 0.39 44.15
CA ALA A 223 -17.06 0.87 43.14
C ALA A 223 -16.40 1.79 42.09
N GLN A 224 -15.56 2.74 42.53
CA GLN A 224 -14.84 3.64 41.60
C GLN A 224 -13.85 2.91 40.70
N LEU A 225 -13.22 1.83 41.18
CA LEU A 225 -12.34 0.98 40.37
C LEU A 225 -13.14 0.16 39.36
N CYS A 226 -14.28 -0.42 39.78
CA CYS A 226 -15.19 -1.11 38.86
C CYS A 226 -15.72 -0.16 37.78
N ASP A 227 -16.20 1.03 38.17
CA ASP A 227 -16.71 2.04 37.24
C ASP A 227 -15.64 2.48 36.26
N ALA A 228 -14.40 2.66 36.73
CA ALA A 228 -13.28 2.99 35.85
C ALA A 228 -12.97 1.87 34.87
N LEU A 229 -12.92 0.61 35.33
CA LEU A 229 -12.69 -0.56 34.47
C LEU A 229 -13.80 -0.80 33.45
N VAL A 230 -15.05 -0.45 33.80
CA VAL A 230 -16.21 -0.49 32.91
C VAL A 230 -16.18 0.69 31.93
N ALA A 231 -15.78 1.88 32.37
CA ALA A 231 -15.64 3.06 31.52
C ALA A 231 -14.45 2.98 30.55
N THR A 232 -13.40 2.24 30.93
CA THR A 232 -12.24 1.91 30.06
C THR A 232 -12.35 0.51 29.45
N ALA A 233 -13.47 -0.19 29.65
CA ALA A 233 -13.78 -1.30 28.77
C ALA A 233 -13.71 -0.73 27.35
N PRO A 234 -13.05 -1.41 26.40
CA PRO A 234 -13.00 -0.93 25.04
C PRO A 234 -14.46 -0.78 24.59
N THR A 235 -14.91 0.48 24.54
CA THR A 235 -15.93 0.81 23.56
C THR A 235 -15.30 0.35 22.25
N PRO A 236 -15.98 -0.44 21.41
CA PRO A 236 -15.45 -0.74 20.08
C PRO A 236 -14.96 0.59 19.53
N SER A 237 -13.69 0.66 19.17
CA SER A 237 -12.97 1.88 18.86
C SER A 237 -13.47 2.48 17.54
N GLY A 238 -14.77 2.78 17.49
CA GLY A 238 -15.35 3.86 16.74
C GLY A 238 -15.08 5.20 17.42
N ALA A 239 -13.82 5.46 17.79
CA ALA A 239 -13.27 6.81 17.76
C ALA A 239 -13.21 7.24 16.28
N ARG A 240 -14.41 7.39 15.73
CA ARG A 240 -14.73 8.02 14.48
C ARG A 240 -13.96 9.33 14.51
N LEU A 241 -13.00 9.49 13.61
CA LEU A 241 -12.60 10.78 13.08
C LEU A 241 -13.86 11.42 12.43
N LYS A 242 -14.81 11.84 13.26
CA LYS A 242 -15.90 12.74 12.88
C LYS A 242 -15.22 14.08 12.61
N GLY A 243 -14.77 14.30 11.38
CA GLY A 243 -14.25 15.62 11.04
C GLY A 243 -13.63 15.79 9.67
N ARG A 244 -13.21 14.73 8.98
CA ARG A 244 -12.89 14.85 7.56
C ARG A 244 -13.42 13.62 6.86
N LYS A 245 -14.59 13.76 6.22
CA LYS A 245 -14.79 13.02 4.97
C LYS A 245 -13.67 13.52 4.07
N SER A 246 -12.57 12.79 4.03
CA SER A 246 -11.59 12.96 2.98
C SER A 246 -12.39 12.67 1.72
N ARG A 247 -12.72 13.73 0.98
CA ARG A 247 -13.36 13.56 -0.32
C ARG A 247 -12.21 13.13 -1.18
N LEU A 248 -11.98 11.82 -1.25
CA LEU A 248 -11.05 11.21 -2.19
C LEU A 248 -11.20 11.95 -3.53
N SER A 249 -10.07 12.32 -4.13
CA SER A 249 -10.09 12.89 -5.46
C SER A 249 -10.76 11.92 -6.43
N GLN A 250 -11.25 12.41 -7.56
CA GLN A 250 -11.81 11.52 -8.59
C GLN A 250 -10.81 10.44 -9.01
N ALA A 251 -9.50 10.75 -9.00
CA ALA A 251 -8.46 9.79 -9.32
C ALA A 251 -8.36 8.69 -8.26
N ALA A 252 -8.28 9.09 -6.99
CA ALA A 252 -8.24 8.17 -5.86
C ALA A 252 -9.52 7.30 -5.78
N GLN A 253 -10.70 7.89 -5.96
CA GLN A 253 -11.97 7.16 -6.02
C GLN A 253 -11.97 6.10 -7.12
N LYS A 254 -11.41 6.44 -8.29
CA LYS A 254 -11.37 5.51 -9.42
C LYS A 254 -10.53 4.27 -9.07
N ILE A 255 -9.35 4.45 -8.48
CA ILE A 255 -8.51 3.32 -8.06
C ILE A 255 -9.19 2.51 -6.96
N VAL A 256 -9.61 3.17 -5.87
CA VAL A 256 -10.25 2.49 -4.73
C VAL A 256 -11.49 1.71 -5.15
N SER A 257 -12.32 2.26 -6.05
CA SER A 257 -13.52 1.55 -6.55
C SER A 257 -13.23 0.31 -7.39
N GLN A 258 -12.00 0.15 -7.92
CA GLN A 258 -11.58 -1.09 -8.56
C GLN A 258 -11.07 -2.09 -7.53
N LEU A 259 -10.53 -1.62 -6.39
CA LEU A 259 -10.18 -2.48 -5.27
C LEU A 259 -11.43 -3.09 -4.64
N ASP A 260 -12.49 -2.29 -4.42
CA ASP A 260 -13.78 -2.74 -3.85
C ASP A 260 -14.55 -3.78 -4.69
N ARG A 261 -14.10 -4.06 -5.92
CA ARG A 261 -14.73 -5.04 -6.81
C ARG A 261 -14.00 -6.38 -6.84
N ALA A 262 -12.85 -6.45 -6.16
CA ALA A 262 -12.12 -7.66 -5.79
C ALA A 262 -12.63 -8.18 -4.45
#